data_AF-A0A843VZM9-F1
#
_entry.id   AF-A0A843VZM9-F1
#
_cell.length_a   1.000
_cell.length_b   1.000
_cell.length_c   1.000
_cell.angle_alpha   90.00
_cell.angle_beta   90.00
_cell.angle_gamma   90.00
#
_symmetry.space_group_name_H-M   'P 1'
#
loop_
_entity.id
_entity.type
_entity.pdbx_description
1 polymer ?
#
loop_
_entity_poly.entity_id
_entity_poly.type
_entity_poly.pdbx_seq_one_letter_code
_entity_poly.pdbx_strand_id
1 'polypeptide(L)'
;MELVFSNFEVSSRRFLHRRFTSADKPAPPPEGRLPDATQGSDHLRQVFGKQMGLSDQDIVALSGGHTLGRCHKERSGFEGPWTTNPLIFDNSYFKELLSGEKEGLIQLPSDKALLDDPSFRPLVEKYAADEDAFFADYAEAHLKLSELGNAFP
;
A
#
# COMPACT_ATOMS: atom_id res chain seq x y z
N MET A 1 6.13 7.12 -1.61
CA MET A 1 5.08 6.24 -2.16
C MET A 1 4.92 6.43 -3.69
N GLU A 2 6.04 6.56 -4.43
CA GLU A 2 6.01 6.83 -5.89
C GLU A 2 6.47 5.62 -6.74
N LEU A 3 6.87 4.49 -6.12
CA LEU A 3 7.61 3.43 -6.81
C LEU A 3 6.90 2.06 -6.89
N VAL A 4 5.73 1.86 -6.28
CA VAL A 4 5.06 0.54 -6.30
C VAL A 4 4.12 0.35 -7.50
N PHE A 5 3.77 1.41 -8.22
CA PHE A 5 2.68 1.34 -9.21
C PHE A 5 3.08 0.89 -10.63
N SER A 6 4.32 0.46 -10.89
CA SER A 6 4.78 0.25 -12.27
C SER A 6 4.81 -1.20 -12.79
N ASN A 7 4.65 -2.27 -12.00
CA ASN A 7 4.76 -3.64 -12.54
C ASN A 7 3.99 -4.69 -11.72
N PHE A 8 2.67 -4.74 -11.87
CA PHE A 8 1.87 -5.90 -11.46
C PHE A 8 1.24 -6.57 -12.66
N GLU A 9 1.75 -7.74 -13.02
CA GLU A 9 1.06 -8.71 -13.84
C GLU A 9 0.49 -9.78 -12.90
N VAL A 10 -0.67 -9.53 -12.30
CA VAL A 10 -1.35 -10.51 -11.45
C VAL A 10 -2.00 -11.58 -12.34
N SER A 11 -1.31 -12.71 -12.47
CA SER A 11 -1.82 -13.92 -13.11
C SER A 11 -2.80 -14.63 -12.18
N SER A 12 -4.10 -14.30 -12.32
CA SER A 12 -5.17 -15.32 -12.46
C SER A 12 -6.56 -14.68 -12.45
N ARG A 13 -7.20 -14.77 -13.62
CA ARG A 13 -8.66 -14.82 -13.81
C ARG A 13 -9.51 -13.71 -13.18
N ARG A 14 -9.14 -12.43 -13.38
CA ARG A 14 -10.11 -11.32 -13.47
C ARG A 14 -9.55 -10.03 -14.09
N PHE A 15 -8.61 -10.12 -15.04
CA PHE A 15 -8.51 -9.05 -16.05
C PHE A 15 -9.74 -9.18 -16.96
N LEU A 16 -10.81 -8.48 -16.61
CA LEU A 16 -11.92 -8.27 -17.54
C LEU A 16 -11.33 -7.56 -18.76
N HIS A 17 -11.23 -8.31 -19.85
CA HIS A 17 -10.84 -7.81 -21.15
C HIS A 17 -11.79 -6.65 -21.47
N ARG A 18 -11.24 -5.41 -21.50
CA ARG A 18 -11.92 -4.14 -21.81
C ARG A 18 -12.54 -3.38 -20.62
N ARG A 19 -11.73 -2.92 -19.66
CA ARG A 19 -12.07 -1.72 -18.88
C ARG A 19 -11.77 -0.49 -19.74
N PHE A 20 -12.76 0.39 -19.90
CA PHE A 20 -12.58 1.65 -20.63
C PHE A 20 -11.50 2.48 -19.93
N THR A 21 -10.60 3.08 -20.69
CA THR A 21 -9.66 4.08 -20.14
C THR A 21 -10.48 5.20 -19.51
N SER A 22 -10.16 5.58 -18.28
CA SER A 22 -10.61 6.85 -17.73
C SER A 22 -10.34 7.95 -18.74
N ALA A 23 -11.29 8.85 -18.98
CA ALA A 23 -11.01 10.01 -19.80
C ALA A 23 -9.92 10.85 -19.13
N ASP A 24 -8.95 11.32 -19.92
CA ASP A 24 -7.93 12.25 -19.44
C ASP A 24 -8.61 13.50 -18.86
N LYS A 25 -8.27 13.84 -17.63
CA LYS A 25 -8.80 15.04 -16.97
C LYS A 25 -7.97 16.25 -17.40
N PRO A 26 -8.59 17.42 -17.66
CA PRO A 26 -7.90 18.59 -18.20
C PRO A 26 -6.97 19.28 -17.19
N ALA A 27 -7.10 18.98 -15.89
CA ALA A 27 -6.32 19.61 -14.84
C ALA A 27 -5.85 18.58 -13.80
N PRO A 28 -4.60 18.72 -13.29
CA PRO A 28 -4.12 17.90 -12.19
C PRO A 28 -4.84 18.28 -10.88
N PRO A 29 -4.89 17.36 -9.89
CA PRO A 29 -5.36 17.71 -8.56
C PRO A 29 -4.36 18.67 -7.85
N PRO A 30 -4.82 19.45 -6.86
CA PRO A 30 -3.93 20.17 -5.95
C PRO A 30 -2.92 19.25 -5.25
N GLU A 31 -1.74 19.79 -4.96
CA GLU A 31 -0.69 19.14 -4.17
C GLU A 31 -1.15 18.86 -2.72
N GLY A 32 -0.45 17.94 -2.03
CA GLY A 32 -0.66 17.68 -0.61
C GLY A 32 -1.76 16.67 -0.28
N ARG A 33 -2.27 15.94 -1.28
CA ARG A 33 -3.28 14.88 -1.10
C ARG A 33 -2.70 13.48 -0.87
N LEU A 34 -1.40 13.31 -1.07
CA LEU A 34 -0.73 12.03 -0.85
C LEU A 34 -0.35 11.87 0.63
N PRO A 35 -0.28 10.63 1.14
CA PRO A 35 0.09 10.38 2.53
C PRO A 35 1.54 10.80 2.79
N ASP A 36 1.79 11.21 4.03
CA ASP A 36 3.09 11.63 4.52
C ASP A 36 3.70 10.48 5.32
N ALA A 37 4.88 10.04 4.92
CA ALA A 37 5.59 8.92 5.53
C ALA A 37 5.91 9.12 7.01
N THR A 38 5.96 10.38 7.48
CA THR A 38 6.32 10.76 8.85
C THR A 38 5.15 10.78 9.82
N GLN A 39 3.92 10.63 9.34
CA GLN A 39 2.71 10.71 10.14
C GLN A 39 2.12 9.33 10.46
N GLY A 40 1.21 9.29 11.44
CA GLY A 40 0.64 8.05 12.00
C GLY A 40 -0.74 7.66 11.46
N SER A 41 -1.43 6.78 12.20
CA SER A 41 -2.69 6.15 11.79
C SER A 41 -3.83 7.13 11.52
N ASP A 42 -3.91 8.23 12.28
CA ASP A 42 -4.90 9.29 12.04
C ASP A 42 -4.73 9.93 10.66
N HIS A 43 -3.49 10.17 10.22
CA HIS A 43 -3.21 10.70 8.90
C HIS A 43 -3.54 9.69 7.80
N LEU A 44 -3.21 8.41 8.03
CA LEU A 44 -3.59 7.33 7.12
C LEU A 44 -5.11 7.26 6.93
N ARG A 45 -5.90 7.31 8.01
CA ARG A 45 -7.37 7.35 7.91
C ARG A 45 -7.89 8.64 7.30
N GLN A 46 -7.23 9.77 7.55
CA GLN A 46 -7.61 11.04 6.94
C GLN A 46 -7.47 10.98 5.42
N VAL A 47 -6.36 10.45 4.91
CA VAL A 47 -6.09 10.34 3.47
C VAL A 47 -6.90 9.22 2.84
N PHE A 48 -6.64 7.97 3.22
CA PHE A 48 -7.28 6.82 2.57
C PHE A 48 -8.75 6.66 2.96
N GLY A 49 -9.10 6.90 4.22
CA GLY A 49 -10.48 6.80 4.69
C GLY A 49 -11.34 7.97 4.22
N LYS A 50 -11.05 9.18 4.70
CA LYS A 50 -11.93 10.33 4.45
C LYS A 50 -11.81 10.90 3.03
N GLN A 51 -10.63 10.93 2.42
CA GLN A 51 -10.47 11.50 1.08
C GLN A 51 -10.71 10.47 -0.03
N MET A 52 -10.32 9.21 0.18
CA MET A 52 -10.42 8.16 -0.85
C MET A 52 -11.57 7.17 -0.62
N GLY A 53 -12.21 7.15 0.55
CA GLY A 53 -13.33 6.25 0.84
C GLY A 53 -12.93 4.78 1.07
N LEU A 54 -11.66 4.53 1.41
CA LEU A 54 -11.12 3.19 1.64
C LEU A 54 -11.22 2.80 3.12
N SER A 55 -11.40 1.51 3.38
CA SER A 55 -11.53 0.98 4.75
C SER A 55 -10.17 0.81 5.44
N ASP A 56 -10.18 0.58 6.76
CA ASP A 56 -8.99 0.21 7.53
C ASP A 56 -8.32 -1.05 6.95
N GLN A 57 -9.10 -2.02 6.45
CA GLN A 57 -8.58 -3.22 5.78
C GLN A 57 -7.83 -2.86 4.48
N ASP A 58 -8.41 -1.97 3.67
CA ASP A 58 -7.79 -1.52 2.42
C ASP A 58 -6.48 -0.79 2.69
N ILE A 59 -6.41 0.04 3.75
CA ILE A 59 -5.18 0.74 4.16
C ILE A 59 -4.06 -0.25 4.46
N VAL A 60 -4.30 -1.21 5.35
CA VAL A 60 -3.26 -2.16 5.77
C VAL A 60 -2.85 -3.07 4.60
N ALA A 61 -3.81 -3.51 3.78
CA ALA A 61 -3.50 -4.30 2.60
C ALA A 61 -2.63 -3.51 1.61
N LEU A 62 -3.00 -2.27 1.26
CA LEU A 62 -2.25 -1.44 0.33
C LEU A 62 -0.85 -1.07 0.85
N SER A 63 -0.67 -0.90 2.16
CA SER A 63 0.66 -0.73 2.76
C SER A 63 1.59 -1.92 2.47
N GLY A 64 1.04 -3.13 2.34
CA GLY A 64 1.76 -4.33 1.89
C GLY A 64 2.43 -4.19 0.53
N GLY A 65 2.04 -3.20 -0.29
CA GLY A 65 2.74 -2.86 -1.53
C GLY A 65 4.24 -2.53 -1.33
N HIS A 66 4.63 -2.06 -0.15
CA HIS A 66 6.03 -1.84 0.23
C HIS A 66 6.87 -3.14 0.28
N THR A 67 6.26 -4.33 0.16
CA THR A 67 7.01 -5.57 -0.03
C THR A 67 7.90 -5.53 -1.29
N LEU A 68 7.51 -4.70 -2.28
CA LEU A 68 8.29 -4.38 -3.46
C LEU A 68 8.98 -3.02 -3.36
N GLY A 69 10.20 -2.97 -3.90
CA GLY A 69 10.96 -1.75 -4.09
C GLY A 69 11.71 -1.29 -2.83
N ARG A 70 12.03 0.01 -2.83
CA ARG A 70 12.87 0.64 -1.81
C ARG A 70 12.64 2.14 -1.75
N CYS A 71 13.03 2.74 -0.64
CA CYS A 71 13.25 4.17 -0.52
C CYS A 71 14.59 4.57 -1.14
N HIS A 72 14.62 5.80 -1.64
CA HIS A 72 15.79 6.47 -2.21
C HIS A 72 15.94 7.86 -1.59
N LYS A 73 17.13 8.15 -1.06
CA LYS A 73 17.41 9.36 -0.28
C LYS A 73 17.14 10.64 -1.07
N GLU A 74 17.46 10.65 -2.36
CA GLU A 74 17.28 11.80 -3.26
C GLU A 74 15.82 12.09 -3.61
N ARG A 75 14.90 11.15 -3.36
CA ARG A 75 13.47 11.31 -3.64
C ARG A 75 12.67 11.65 -2.39
N SER A 76 12.88 10.88 -1.33
CA SER A 76 12.04 10.91 -0.13
C SER A 76 12.77 11.30 1.15
N GLY A 77 14.11 11.41 1.11
CA GLY A 77 14.95 11.54 2.30
C GLY A 77 15.18 10.22 3.05
N PHE A 78 14.39 9.18 2.78
CA PHE A 78 14.55 7.82 3.32
C PHE A 78 15.37 6.93 2.39
N GLU A 79 15.99 5.86 2.90
CA GLU A 79 16.86 4.98 2.12
C GLU A 79 16.71 3.51 2.55
N GLY A 80 16.65 2.60 1.57
CA GLY A 80 16.69 1.16 1.80
C GLY A 80 15.38 0.43 1.46
N PRO A 81 15.43 -0.90 1.28
CA PRO A 81 14.25 -1.73 1.02
C PRO A 81 13.52 -2.09 2.33
N TRP A 82 12.23 -2.42 2.23
CA TRP A 82 11.46 -2.96 3.36
C TRP A 82 11.68 -4.46 3.56
N THR A 83 12.02 -5.17 2.49
CA THR A 83 12.20 -6.63 2.47
C THR A 83 13.57 -7.01 1.94
N THR A 84 14.01 -8.22 2.26
CA THR A 84 15.28 -8.76 1.76
C THR A 84 15.24 -9.09 0.26
N ASN A 85 14.04 -9.32 -0.29
CA ASN A 85 13.79 -9.61 -1.69
C ASN A 85 12.85 -8.56 -2.33
N PRO A 86 13.32 -7.32 -2.58
CA PRO A 86 12.45 -6.19 -2.97
C PRO A 86 11.86 -6.31 -4.40
N LEU A 87 12.04 -7.45 -5.07
CA LEU A 87 11.49 -7.74 -6.40
C LEU A 87 10.47 -8.89 -6.38
N ILE A 88 10.17 -9.42 -5.20
CA ILE A 88 9.19 -10.50 -5.00
C ILE A 88 7.99 -9.92 -4.29
N PHE A 89 6.80 -10.15 -4.86
CA PHE A 89 5.55 -9.79 -4.21
C PHE A 89 5.07 -10.95 -3.35
N ASP A 90 5.20 -10.78 -2.04
CA ASP A 90 4.85 -11.75 -1.01
C ASP A 90 4.40 -11.00 0.27
N ASN A 91 4.09 -11.72 1.34
CA ASN A 91 3.73 -11.10 2.62
C ASN A 91 4.93 -10.72 3.53
N SER A 92 6.16 -10.68 2.99
CA SER A 92 7.38 -10.41 3.78
C SER A 92 7.34 -9.04 4.45
N TYR A 93 6.73 -8.02 3.84
CA TYR A 93 6.54 -6.71 4.49
C TYR A 93 5.95 -6.82 5.90
N PHE A 94 4.86 -7.59 6.08
CA PHE A 94 4.21 -7.72 7.39
C PHE A 94 5.04 -8.54 8.37
N LYS A 95 5.74 -9.57 7.88
CA LYS A 95 6.66 -10.39 8.69
C LYS A 95 7.83 -9.56 9.21
N GLU A 96 8.43 -8.76 8.33
CA GLU A 96 9.53 -7.86 8.69
C GLU A 96 9.06 -6.79 9.69
N LEU A 97 7.88 -6.20 9.46
CA LEU A 97 7.27 -5.22 10.37
C LEU A 97 7.09 -5.77 11.79
N LEU A 98 6.51 -6.97 11.94
CA LEU A 98 6.29 -7.61 13.25
C LEU A 98 7.59 -8.04 13.94
N SER A 99 8.65 -8.32 13.17
CA SER A 99 9.94 -8.76 13.72
C SER A 99 10.80 -7.62 14.28
N GLY A 100 10.37 -6.37 14.10
CA GLY A 100 11.09 -5.17 14.53
C GLY A 100 12.17 -4.72 13.54
N GLU A 101 12.92 -3.67 13.92
CA GLU A 101 13.94 -3.09 13.06
C GLU A 101 15.14 -4.03 12.87
N LYS A 102 15.59 -4.16 11.62
CA LYS A 102 16.76 -4.94 11.23
C LYS A 102 17.73 -4.08 10.45
N GLU A 103 19.03 -4.31 10.65
CA GLU A 103 20.05 -3.64 9.87
C GLU A 103 19.85 -3.92 8.37
N GLY A 104 19.85 -2.86 7.56
CA GLY A 104 19.67 -2.94 6.11
C GLY A 104 18.21 -2.92 5.62
N LEU A 105 17.22 -3.01 6.51
CA LEU A 105 15.80 -2.85 6.18
C LEU A 105 15.24 -1.56 6.77
N ILE A 106 14.31 -0.93 6.05
CA ILE A 106 13.62 0.28 6.52
C ILE A 106 12.23 -0.03 7.06
N GLN A 107 11.82 0.73 8.07
CA GLN A 107 10.43 0.88 8.48
C GLN A 107 10.14 2.37 8.66
N LEU A 108 9.21 2.93 7.87
CA LEU A 108 8.81 4.32 7.99
C LEU A 108 7.94 4.52 9.25
N PRO A 109 7.85 5.75 9.79
CA PRO A 109 6.90 6.06 10.86
C PRO A 109 5.45 5.64 10.52
N SER A 110 5.02 5.84 9.28
CA SER A 110 3.72 5.38 8.77
C SER A 110 3.55 3.85 8.75
N ASP A 111 4.61 3.07 8.50
CA ASP A 111 4.55 1.60 8.58
C ASP A 111 4.39 1.16 10.05
N LYS A 112 5.16 1.76 10.95
CA LYS A 112 5.11 1.46 12.39
C LYS A 112 3.77 1.81 13.00
N ALA A 113 3.11 2.85 12.51
CA ALA A 113 1.77 3.24 12.96
C ALA A 113 0.72 2.14 12.75
N LEU A 114 0.96 1.18 11.84
CA LEU A 114 0.09 0.00 11.68
C LEU A 114 0.16 -0.96 12.88
N LEU A 115 1.28 -0.98 13.60
CA LEU A 115 1.48 -1.83 14.79
C LEU A 115 0.90 -1.24 16.06
N ASP A 116 0.84 0.09 16.14
CA ASP A 116 0.37 0.84 17.31
C ASP A 116 -1.15 1.01 17.33
N ASP A 117 -1.80 0.90 16.17
CA ASP A 117 -3.24 1.10 16.03
C ASP A 117 -4.02 -0.20 16.28
N PRO A 118 -5.03 -0.19 17.18
CA PRO A 118 -5.75 -1.40 17.58
C PRO A 118 -6.61 -2.01 16.47
N SER A 119 -7.00 -1.24 15.45
CA SER A 119 -7.76 -1.74 14.31
C SER A 119 -6.84 -2.25 13.20
N PHE A 120 -5.64 -1.66 13.04
CA PHE A 120 -4.69 -2.07 12.01
C PHE A 120 -3.87 -3.29 12.43
N ARG A 121 -3.43 -3.36 13.69
CA ARG A 121 -2.53 -4.42 14.16
C ARG A 121 -3.07 -5.84 13.90
N PRO A 122 -4.35 -6.17 14.16
CA PRO A 122 -4.88 -7.50 13.85
C PRO A 122 -4.80 -7.87 12.37
N LEU A 123 -4.88 -6.89 11.47
CA LEU A 123 -4.74 -7.10 10.03
C LEU A 123 -3.27 -7.33 9.65
N VAL A 124 -2.33 -6.62 10.27
CA VAL A 124 -0.89 -6.88 10.10
C VAL A 124 -0.56 -8.31 10.53
N GLU A 125 -1.05 -8.73 11.69
CA GLU A 125 -0.87 -10.10 12.22
C GLU A 125 -1.52 -11.15 11.30
N LYS A 126 -2.74 -10.88 10.80
CA LYS A 126 -3.43 -11.72 9.81
C LYS A 126 -2.58 -11.91 8.56
N TYR A 127 -2.13 -10.82 7.93
CA TYR A 127 -1.40 -10.89 6.66
C TYR A 127 0.00 -11.48 6.80
N ALA A 128 0.67 -11.29 7.95
CA ALA A 128 1.93 -11.96 8.23
C ALA A 128 1.77 -13.49 8.35
N ALA A 129 0.65 -13.95 8.90
CA ALA A 129 0.34 -15.37 9.08
C ALA A 129 -0.22 -16.04 7.82
N ASP A 130 -0.95 -15.30 6.99
CA ASP A 130 -1.70 -15.81 5.84
C ASP A 130 -1.48 -14.93 4.60
N GLU A 131 -0.63 -15.42 3.70
CA GLU A 131 -0.31 -14.73 2.44
C GLU A 131 -1.47 -14.75 1.44
N ASP A 132 -2.26 -15.82 1.40
CA ASP A 132 -3.42 -15.90 0.51
C ASP A 132 -4.48 -14.87 0.91
N ALA A 133 -4.68 -14.68 2.22
CA ALA A 133 -5.56 -13.63 2.73
C ALA A 133 -5.03 -12.23 2.39
N PHE A 134 -3.70 -12.01 2.47
CA PHE A 134 -3.09 -10.76 2.02
C PHE A 134 -3.34 -10.51 0.53
N PHE A 135 -3.09 -11.49 -0.34
CA PHE A 135 -3.27 -11.33 -1.78
C PHE A 135 -4.73 -11.08 -2.16
N ALA A 136 -5.67 -11.77 -1.50
CA ALA A 136 -7.10 -11.54 -1.72
C ALA A 136 -7.49 -10.09 -1.38
N ASP A 137 -7.11 -9.61 -0.18
CA ASP A 137 -7.47 -8.27 0.29
C ASP A 137 -6.69 -7.18 -0.48
N TYR A 138 -5.44 -7.44 -0.87
CA TYR A 138 -4.64 -6.54 -1.72
C TYR A 138 -5.27 -6.38 -3.10
N ALA A 139 -5.69 -7.47 -3.74
CA ALA A 139 -6.32 -7.41 -5.05
C ALA A 139 -7.63 -6.59 -5.01
N GLU A 140 -8.43 -6.74 -3.96
CA GLU A 140 -9.65 -5.95 -3.76
C GLU A 140 -9.34 -4.46 -3.50
N ALA A 141 -8.41 -4.16 -2.59
CA ALA A 141 -8.05 -2.79 -2.25
C ALA A 141 -7.39 -2.06 -3.44
N HIS A 142 -6.50 -2.73 -4.17
CA HIS A 142 -5.85 -2.19 -5.37
C HIS A 142 -6.86 -1.96 -6.50
N LEU A 143 -7.85 -2.83 -6.64
CA LEU A 143 -8.97 -2.62 -7.56
C LEU A 143 -9.73 -1.33 -7.22
N LYS A 144 -10.19 -1.18 -5.97
CA LYS A 144 -10.88 0.03 -5.49
C LYS A 144 -10.04 1.28 -5.75
N LEU A 145 -8.75 1.23 -5.41
CA LEU A 145 -7.80 2.33 -5.62
C LEU A 145 -7.68 2.72 -7.10
N SER A 146 -7.52 1.74 -7.99
CA SER A 146 -7.36 1.97 -9.43
C SER A 146 -8.61 2.54 -10.10
N GLU A 147 -9.78 2.34 -9.50
CA GLU A 147 -11.08 2.78 -10.02
C GLU A 147 -11.65 3.99 -9.26
N LEU A 148 -10.88 4.61 -8.37
CA LEU A 148 -11.32 5.80 -7.64
C LEU A 148 -11.76 6.92 -8.59
N GLY A 149 -13.02 7.33 -8.46
CA GLY A 149 -13.61 8.39 -9.28
C GLY A 149 -14.03 7.95 -10.69
N ASN A 150 -13.93 6.66 -11.02
CA ASN A 150 -14.51 6.06 -12.21
C ASN A 150 -15.68 5.18 -11.83
N ALA A 151 -16.91 5.70 -11.96
CA ALA A 151 -18.09 4.86 -11.97
C ALA A 151 -18.24 4.25 -13.38
N PHE A 152 -17.99 2.95 -13.53
CA PHE A 152 -18.48 2.25 -14.71
C PHE A 152 -20.00 2.02 -14.54
N PRO A 153 -20.82 2.37 -15.55
CA PRO A 153 -22.26 2.11 -15.51
C PRO A 153 -22.60 0.62 -15.49
#